data_AF-A0A7J4JMN6-F1
#
_entry.id   AF-A0A7J4JMN6-F1
#
_cell.length_a   1.000
_cell.length_b   1.000
_cell.length_c   1.000
_cell.angle_alpha   90.00
_cell.angle_beta   90.00
_cell.angle_gamma   90.00
#
_symmetry.space_group_name_H-M   'P 1'
#
loop_
_entity.id
_entity.type
_entity.pdbx_description
1 polymer ?
#
loop_
_entity_poly.entity_id
_entity_poly.type
_entity_poly.pdbx_seq_one_letter_code
_entity_poly.pdbx_strand_id
1 'polypeptide(L)'
;MSEFQLFAVAGKPVLHSISPQVHNAGFASLGISAAYIRLSAGSGSEAIATARQMGISGLSVTAPFKEEVFGLCKALDPNARATGAVNTVLIGRRVLSGFNTDVDGVRLALEQNGVRISKKRAVVIGAGGAARAAAFALRKAGASVTIANRTRHKAEKLAREFGCASCGLEKKELSAALSDAGILVSTVSTHKRLVPASMLRKGMAILDAHYARKTALMSDANRKGCKVLGPQEWLLCQGLAAFKLFSGRKAPEAAMRKAVDSAFAARSRKLGGSIALVGMMGSGKSTTAGEIARISGMRAVETDAMVERKQGMSIGEIFRKHGEAYFRRLEREAIAEACSLKRCVISCGGGAVLDRQNVAMLRRSCVVAWLWATPEESLRRIRGDGTRPLYNVKNRLQLARRVMRARLPLYAQASDLTVQAGGRKPSEIAEGIMDEISHGR
;
A
#
# COMPACT_ATOMS: atom_id res chain seq x y z
N MET A 1 -22.27 -0.52 -17.99
CA MET A 1 -21.09 -0.89 -17.16
C MET A 1 -20.57 0.39 -16.52
N SER A 2 -20.29 0.40 -15.21
CA SER A 2 -19.68 1.56 -14.55
C SER A 2 -18.29 1.84 -15.13
N GLU A 3 -17.91 3.11 -15.22
CA GLU A 3 -16.54 3.52 -15.60
C GLU A 3 -15.51 2.92 -14.62
N PHE A 4 -14.33 2.56 -15.11
CA PHE A 4 -13.26 1.99 -14.29
C PHE A 4 -12.77 3.00 -13.24
N GLN A 5 -12.63 2.56 -11.99
CA GLN A 5 -12.15 3.42 -10.89
C GLN A 5 -10.79 2.96 -10.35
N LEU A 6 -9.92 3.92 -10.07
CA LEU A 6 -8.61 3.64 -9.46
C LEU A 6 -8.60 4.10 -8.01
N PHE A 7 -8.13 3.24 -7.11
CA PHE A 7 -7.90 3.52 -5.69
C PHE A 7 -6.45 3.20 -5.34
N ALA A 8 -5.95 3.70 -4.21
CA ALA A 8 -4.57 3.44 -3.80
C ALA A 8 -4.38 3.36 -2.29
N VAL A 9 -3.25 2.81 -1.85
CA VAL A 9 -2.65 3.11 -0.56
C VAL A 9 -1.36 3.89 -0.80
N ALA A 10 -1.17 4.99 -0.10
CA ALA A 10 0.03 5.82 -0.18
C ALA A 10 0.81 5.84 1.14
N GLY A 11 2.13 5.76 1.06
CA GLY A 11 3.04 5.71 2.20
C GLY A 11 4.50 5.73 1.77
N LYS A 12 5.40 5.76 2.76
CA LYS A 12 6.84 5.60 2.54
C LYS A 12 7.49 4.91 3.76
N PRO A 13 7.90 3.64 3.65
CA PRO A 13 7.64 2.71 2.54
C PRO A 13 6.17 2.27 2.48
N VAL A 14 5.71 1.76 1.34
CA VAL A 14 4.36 1.24 1.11
C VAL A 14 4.31 -0.17 0.50
N LEU A 15 5.41 -0.67 -0.09
CA LEU A 15 5.43 -1.96 -0.82
C LEU A 15 4.91 -3.15 0.00
N HIS A 16 5.15 -3.16 1.32
CA HIS A 16 4.71 -4.20 2.24
C HIS A 16 3.18 -4.24 2.46
N SER A 17 2.46 -3.16 2.12
CA SER A 17 1.02 -3.06 2.42
C SER A 17 0.24 -4.16 1.71
N ILE A 18 -0.59 -4.92 2.42
CA ILE A 18 -1.47 -5.94 1.79
C ILE A 18 -2.84 -5.38 1.38
N SER A 19 -3.11 -4.09 1.62
CA SER A 19 -4.39 -3.45 1.31
C SER A 19 -4.81 -3.62 -0.16
N PRO A 20 -3.91 -3.54 -1.17
CA PRO A 20 -4.26 -3.85 -2.55
C PRO A 20 -4.89 -5.23 -2.73
N GLN A 21 -4.32 -6.28 -2.14
CA GLN A 21 -4.85 -7.64 -2.24
C GLN A 21 -6.26 -7.72 -1.64
N VAL A 22 -6.46 -7.07 -0.49
CA VAL A 22 -7.73 -7.07 0.24
C VAL A 22 -8.82 -6.31 -0.52
N HIS A 23 -8.55 -5.06 -0.93
CA HIS A 23 -9.52 -4.24 -1.64
C HIS A 23 -9.83 -4.79 -3.04
N ASN A 24 -8.83 -5.27 -3.78
CA ASN A 24 -9.06 -5.88 -5.10
C ASN A 24 -9.90 -7.16 -5.01
N ALA A 25 -9.70 -7.99 -3.97
CA ALA A 25 -10.58 -9.14 -3.72
C ALA A 25 -12.02 -8.70 -3.44
N GLY A 26 -12.20 -7.61 -2.68
CA GLY A 26 -13.51 -7.03 -2.43
C GLY A 26 -14.19 -6.49 -3.70
N PHE A 27 -13.46 -5.77 -4.55
CA PHE A 27 -13.98 -5.26 -5.82
C PHE A 27 -14.36 -6.39 -6.77
N ALA A 28 -13.49 -7.41 -6.90
CA ALA A 28 -13.75 -8.58 -7.74
C ALA A 28 -15.00 -9.35 -7.28
N SER A 29 -15.17 -9.56 -5.97
CA SER A 29 -16.33 -10.24 -5.38
C SER A 29 -17.67 -9.54 -5.68
N LEU A 30 -17.66 -8.21 -5.77
CA LEU A 30 -18.85 -7.42 -6.09
C LEU A 30 -18.99 -7.06 -7.57
N GLY A 31 -18.10 -7.54 -8.45
CA GLY A 31 -18.10 -7.17 -9.87
C GLY A 31 -17.85 -5.68 -10.12
N ILE A 32 -17.18 -4.99 -9.20
CA ILE A 32 -16.85 -3.56 -9.34
C ILE A 32 -15.64 -3.42 -10.26
N SER A 33 -15.78 -2.68 -11.35
CA SER A 33 -14.69 -2.35 -12.27
C SER A 33 -13.73 -1.34 -11.62
N ALA A 34 -12.81 -1.84 -10.78
CA ALA A 34 -11.85 -1.01 -10.09
C ALA A 34 -10.51 -1.74 -9.87
N ALA A 35 -9.47 -0.96 -9.58
CA ALA A 35 -8.21 -1.47 -9.06
C ALA A 35 -7.74 -0.65 -7.87
N TYR A 36 -7.03 -1.31 -6.96
CA TYR A 36 -6.40 -0.73 -5.78
C TYR A 36 -4.89 -0.96 -5.88
N ILE A 37 -4.09 0.11 -5.91
CA ILE A 37 -2.64 0.05 -6.11
C ILE A 37 -1.85 0.54 -4.88
N ARG A 38 -0.54 0.35 -4.89
CA ARG A 38 0.38 1.02 -3.95
C ARG A 38 1.00 2.21 -4.64
N LEU A 39 0.96 3.37 -4.01
CA LEU A 39 1.57 4.60 -4.50
C LEU A 39 2.70 5.01 -3.55
N SER A 40 3.94 4.87 -4.00
CA SER A 40 5.09 5.42 -3.27
C SER A 40 5.16 6.92 -3.50
N ALA A 41 5.31 7.68 -2.42
CA ALA A 41 5.40 9.14 -2.44
C ALA A 41 6.42 9.61 -1.40
N GLY A 42 7.01 10.78 -1.57
CA GLY A 42 7.89 11.43 -0.60
C GLY A 42 7.13 12.16 0.53
N SER A 43 5.92 12.64 0.25
CA SER A 43 5.04 13.34 1.21
C SER A 43 3.56 13.03 0.96
N GLY A 44 2.71 13.39 1.92
CA GLY A 44 1.26 13.35 1.77
C GLY A 44 0.78 14.27 0.65
N SER A 45 1.37 15.45 0.53
CA SER A 45 1.06 16.42 -0.54
C SER A 45 1.40 15.86 -1.93
N GLU A 46 2.55 15.22 -2.09
CA GLU A 46 2.93 14.54 -3.34
C GLU A 46 1.98 13.38 -3.66
N ALA A 47 1.59 12.59 -2.66
CA ALA A 47 0.64 11.49 -2.85
C ALA A 47 -0.72 12.01 -3.35
N ILE A 48 -1.26 13.08 -2.77
CA ILE A 48 -2.52 13.70 -3.20
C ILE A 48 -2.41 14.30 -4.62
N ALA A 49 -1.31 14.98 -4.92
CA ALA A 49 -1.08 15.57 -6.23
C ALA A 49 -1.02 14.49 -7.34
N THR A 50 -0.23 13.44 -7.11
CA THR A 50 -0.12 12.29 -8.00
C THR A 50 -1.47 11.59 -8.17
N ALA A 51 -2.18 11.37 -7.06
CA ALA A 51 -3.50 10.75 -7.09
C ALA A 51 -4.51 11.54 -7.94
N ARG A 52 -4.51 12.87 -7.85
CA ARG A 52 -5.34 13.73 -8.72
C ARG A 52 -4.97 13.59 -10.19
N GLN A 53 -3.68 13.61 -10.53
CA GLN A 53 -3.23 13.49 -11.91
C GLN A 53 -3.54 12.11 -12.53
N MET A 54 -3.52 11.05 -11.71
CA MET A 54 -3.89 9.69 -12.11
C MET A 54 -5.40 9.46 -12.24
N GLY A 55 -6.23 10.36 -11.70
CA GLY A 55 -7.68 10.14 -11.58
C GLY A 55 -8.04 9.12 -10.50
N ILE A 56 -7.24 8.99 -9.45
CA ILE A 56 -7.54 8.15 -8.29
C ILE A 56 -8.76 8.72 -7.56
N SER A 57 -9.77 7.88 -7.35
CA SER A 57 -11.05 8.25 -6.70
C SER A 57 -10.95 8.32 -5.18
N GLY A 58 -10.02 7.56 -4.59
CA GLY A 58 -9.74 7.60 -3.17
C GLY A 58 -8.45 6.85 -2.82
N LEU A 59 -7.86 7.19 -1.68
CA LEU A 59 -6.67 6.52 -1.19
C LEU A 59 -6.72 6.27 0.31
N SER A 60 -6.19 5.14 0.75
CA SER A 60 -5.71 5.03 2.13
C SER A 60 -4.35 5.68 2.27
N VAL A 61 -4.06 6.20 3.45
CA VAL A 61 -2.83 6.89 3.79
C VAL A 61 -2.22 6.17 4.99
N THR A 62 -0.98 5.71 4.85
CA THR A 62 -0.21 5.11 5.93
C THR A 62 0.91 6.04 6.39
N ALA A 63 1.70 5.61 7.37
CA ALA A 63 2.84 6.36 7.85
C ALA A 63 3.80 6.74 6.69
N PRO A 64 4.43 7.93 6.75
CA PRO A 64 4.32 8.97 7.78
C PRO A 64 3.24 10.05 7.51
N PHE A 65 2.33 9.85 6.55
CA PHE A 65 1.57 10.96 5.95
C PHE A 65 0.24 11.33 6.62
N LYS A 66 -0.22 10.58 7.63
CA LYS A 66 -1.59 10.72 8.16
C LYS A 66 -1.90 12.11 8.75
N GLU A 67 -0.93 12.73 9.41
CA GLU A 67 -1.07 14.06 10.02
C GLU A 67 -0.99 15.17 8.95
N GLU A 68 -0.07 15.03 7.99
CA GLU A 68 0.05 15.96 6.86
C GLU A 68 -1.25 15.97 6.04
N VAL A 69 -1.75 14.79 5.67
CA VAL A 69 -2.99 14.67 4.87
C VAL A 69 -4.22 15.13 5.64
N PHE A 70 -4.23 15.03 6.98
CA PHE A 70 -5.26 15.65 7.80
C PHE A 70 -5.34 17.16 7.55
N GLY A 71 -4.20 17.86 7.51
CA GLY A 71 -4.13 19.29 7.21
C GLY A 71 -4.56 19.67 5.78
N LEU A 72 -4.49 18.73 4.84
CA LEU A 72 -4.92 18.94 3.45
C LEU A 72 -6.43 18.74 3.23
N CYS A 73 -7.11 18.03 4.13
CA CYS A 73 -8.52 17.70 3.99
C CYS A 73 -9.44 18.83 4.48
N LYS A 74 -10.39 19.25 3.64
CA LYS A 74 -11.37 20.31 4.00
C LYS A 74 -12.62 19.74 4.67
N ALA A 75 -13.02 18.52 4.31
CA ALA A 75 -14.10 17.81 4.95
C ALA A 75 -13.50 16.68 5.79
N LEU A 76 -13.70 16.71 7.11
CA LEU A 76 -13.16 15.70 8.03
C LEU A 76 -14.29 15.02 8.79
N ASP A 77 -14.24 13.69 8.83
CA ASP A 77 -15.14 12.88 9.65
C ASP A 77 -14.87 13.07 11.16
N PRO A 78 -15.82 12.76 12.05
CA PRO A 78 -15.63 12.90 13.48
C PRO A 78 -14.43 12.13 14.02
N ASN A 79 -14.11 10.95 13.48
CA ASN A 79 -12.94 10.18 13.91
C ASN A 79 -11.64 10.88 13.52
N ALA A 80 -11.53 11.38 12.28
CA ALA A 80 -10.36 12.13 11.82
C ALA A 80 -10.17 13.42 12.61
N ARG A 81 -11.24 14.20 12.86
CA ARG A 81 -11.18 15.43 13.67
C ARG A 81 -10.65 15.16 15.07
N ALA A 82 -11.19 14.15 15.74
CA ALA A 82 -10.76 13.84 17.09
C ALA A 82 -9.34 13.29 17.14
N THR A 83 -8.95 12.49 16.15
CA THR A 83 -7.62 11.87 16.09
C THR A 83 -6.54 12.74 15.46
N GLY A 84 -6.87 13.86 14.82
CA GLY A 84 -5.89 14.73 14.16
C GLY A 84 -5.13 14.03 13.03
N ALA A 85 -5.71 12.95 12.48
CA ALA A 85 -5.06 12.08 11.52
C ALA A 85 -6.07 11.52 10.53
N VAL A 86 -5.66 11.41 9.26
CA VAL A 86 -6.46 10.83 8.17
C VAL A 86 -5.75 9.60 7.63
N ASN A 87 -6.42 8.45 7.63
CA ASN A 87 -5.91 7.21 7.02
C ASN A 87 -6.69 6.81 5.76
N THR A 88 -7.79 7.50 5.44
CA THR A 88 -8.65 7.22 4.28
C THR A 88 -9.15 8.53 3.69
N VAL A 89 -9.00 8.72 2.37
CA VAL A 89 -9.34 9.94 1.65
C VAL A 89 -10.24 9.62 0.46
N LEU A 90 -11.32 10.38 0.30
CA LEU A 90 -12.06 10.45 -0.95
C LEU A 90 -11.63 11.72 -1.70
N ILE A 91 -11.24 11.55 -2.96
CA ILE A 91 -10.79 12.63 -3.83
C ILE A 91 -12.00 13.13 -4.65
N GLY A 92 -12.63 14.20 -4.17
CA GLY A 92 -13.61 14.94 -4.96
C GLY A 92 -12.97 15.93 -5.93
N ARG A 93 -13.76 16.44 -6.89
CA ARG A 93 -13.30 17.44 -7.87
C ARG A 93 -12.73 18.72 -7.23
N ARG A 94 -13.32 19.16 -6.11
CA ARG A 94 -12.94 20.40 -5.42
C ARG A 94 -12.50 20.19 -3.96
N VAL A 95 -12.97 19.12 -3.33
CA VAL A 95 -12.82 18.88 -1.89
C VAL A 95 -12.19 17.53 -1.65
N LEU A 96 -11.21 17.49 -0.75
CA LEU A 96 -10.68 16.26 -0.17
C LEU A 96 -11.44 15.96 1.11
N SER A 97 -12.04 14.78 1.17
CA SER A 97 -12.75 14.30 2.36
C SER A 97 -11.89 13.27 3.08
N GLY A 98 -11.48 13.58 4.30
CA GLY A 98 -10.60 12.77 5.13
C GLY A 98 -11.36 12.02 6.22
N PHE A 99 -11.01 10.75 6.38
CA PHE A 99 -11.59 9.83 7.34
C PHE A 99 -10.49 9.12 8.14
N ASN A 100 -10.82 8.70 9.36
CA ASN A 100 -9.98 7.79 10.14
C ASN A 100 -10.69 6.48 10.46
N THR A 101 -10.50 5.49 9.59
CA THR A 101 -11.06 4.14 9.71
C THR A 101 -10.26 3.23 10.65
N ASP A 102 -9.07 3.63 11.12
CA ASP A 102 -8.35 2.86 12.13
C ASP A 102 -9.14 2.82 13.45
N VAL A 103 -9.86 3.90 13.75
CA VAL A 103 -10.77 3.99 14.91
C VAL A 103 -11.87 2.94 14.81
N ASP A 104 -12.52 2.85 13.64
CA ASP A 104 -13.52 1.82 13.37
C ASP A 104 -12.90 0.42 13.41
N GLY A 105 -11.69 0.29 12.88
CA GLY A 105 -10.92 -0.96 12.87
C GLY A 105 -10.72 -1.55 14.26
N VAL A 106 -10.30 -0.75 15.24
CA VAL A 106 -10.11 -1.21 16.64
C VAL A 106 -11.43 -1.66 17.25
N ARG A 107 -12.48 -0.84 17.11
CA ARG A 107 -13.79 -1.15 17.69
C ARG A 107 -14.37 -2.43 17.10
N LEU A 108 -14.41 -2.52 15.77
CA LEU A 108 -14.96 -3.67 15.05
C LEU A 108 -14.15 -4.94 15.32
N ALA A 109 -12.81 -4.87 15.34
CA ALA A 109 -11.97 -6.02 15.64
C ALA A 109 -12.29 -6.64 17.00
N LEU A 110 -12.52 -5.80 18.03
CA LEU A 110 -12.91 -6.27 19.36
C LEU A 110 -14.36 -6.78 19.39
N GLU A 111 -15.33 -6.00 18.90
CA GLU A 111 -16.76 -6.31 19.01
C GLU A 111 -17.18 -7.52 18.16
N GLN A 112 -16.69 -7.63 16.92
CA GLN A 112 -16.97 -8.80 16.06
C GLN A 112 -16.37 -10.09 16.64
N ASN A 113 -15.31 -9.95 17.43
CA ASN A 113 -14.73 -11.04 18.19
C ASN A 113 -15.32 -11.12 19.62
N GLY A 114 -16.56 -10.68 19.84
CA GLY A 114 -17.29 -10.90 21.11
C GLY A 114 -16.68 -10.22 22.33
N VAL A 115 -15.82 -9.21 22.16
CA VAL A 115 -15.26 -8.42 23.26
C VAL A 115 -16.14 -7.20 23.48
N ARG A 116 -16.83 -7.15 24.63
CA ARG A 116 -17.57 -5.96 25.05
C ARG A 116 -16.60 -4.87 25.52
N ILE A 117 -16.64 -3.70 24.89
CA ILE A 117 -15.77 -2.56 25.22
C ILE A 117 -16.37 -1.65 26.31
N SER A 118 -17.67 -1.36 26.21
CA SER A 118 -18.36 -0.43 27.13
C SER A 118 -18.22 -0.86 28.60
N LYS A 119 -17.93 0.12 29.47
CA LYS A 119 -17.71 -0.02 30.92
C LYS A 119 -16.53 -0.93 31.30
N LYS A 120 -15.62 -1.25 30.37
CA LYS A 120 -14.36 -1.95 30.67
C LYS A 120 -13.22 -0.98 30.93
N ARG A 121 -12.22 -1.44 31.67
CA ARG A 121 -10.90 -0.81 31.74
C ARG A 121 -10.03 -1.33 30.60
N ALA A 122 -9.38 -0.42 29.88
CA ALA A 122 -8.50 -0.75 28.77
C ALA A 122 -7.14 -0.08 28.93
N VAL A 123 -6.07 -0.78 28.56
CA VAL A 123 -4.72 -0.21 28.50
C VAL A 123 -4.27 -0.15 27.05
N VAL A 124 -3.71 0.98 26.62
CA VAL A 124 -3.10 1.16 25.31
C VAL A 124 -1.60 1.38 25.49
N ILE A 125 -0.77 0.50 24.92
CA ILE A 125 0.70 0.62 24.96
C ILE A 125 1.18 1.30 23.68
N GLY A 126 1.74 2.49 23.83
CA GLY A 126 2.22 3.37 22.78
C GLY A 126 1.60 4.76 22.86
N ALA A 127 2.21 5.73 22.17
CA ALA A 127 1.70 7.09 22.06
C ALA A 127 1.87 7.69 20.66
N GLY A 128 1.90 6.83 19.62
CA GLY A 128 1.92 7.25 18.21
C GLY A 128 0.53 7.29 17.56
N GLY A 129 0.46 7.49 16.25
CA GLY A 129 -0.82 7.58 15.52
C GLY A 129 -1.76 6.37 15.71
N ALA A 130 -1.22 5.14 15.74
CA ALA A 130 -2.02 3.95 16.03
C ALA A 130 -2.56 3.93 17.47
N ALA A 131 -1.76 4.37 18.45
CA ALA A 131 -2.22 4.51 19.84
C ALA A 131 -3.33 5.56 19.95
N ARG A 132 -3.21 6.66 19.18
CA ARG A 132 -4.23 7.72 19.12
C ARG A 132 -5.56 7.18 18.61
N ALA A 133 -5.54 6.40 17.52
CA ALA A 133 -6.75 5.73 17.02
C ALA A 133 -7.33 4.72 18.03
N ALA A 134 -6.50 3.88 18.65
CA ALA A 134 -6.95 2.89 19.62
C ALA A 134 -7.54 3.49 20.90
N ALA A 135 -6.86 4.47 21.50
CA ALA A 135 -7.33 5.16 22.69
C ALA A 135 -8.66 5.89 22.42
N PHE A 136 -8.75 6.57 21.27
CA PHE A 136 -9.99 7.23 20.86
C PHE A 136 -11.13 6.23 20.64
N ALA A 137 -10.88 5.11 19.95
CA ALA A 137 -11.89 4.08 19.69
C ALA A 137 -12.45 3.49 20.98
N LEU A 138 -11.58 3.08 21.90
CA LEU A 138 -11.96 2.48 23.18
C LEU A 138 -12.76 3.45 24.04
N ARG A 139 -12.29 4.70 24.16
CA ARG A 139 -12.97 5.73 24.94
C ARG A 139 -14.31 6.12 24.32
N LYS A 140 -14.39 6.27 22.99
CA LYS A 140 -15.65 6.53 22.27
C LYS A 140 -16.66 5.39 22.47
N ALA A 141 -16.21 4.16 22.60
CA ALA A 141 -17.04 2.99 22.90
C ALA A 141 -17.36 2.82 24.41
N GLY A 142 -16.95 3.76 25.27
CA GLY A 142 -17.29 3.80 26.69
C GLY A 142 -16.37 3.03 27.62
N ALA A 143 -15.13 2.74 27.21
CA ALA A 143 -14.10 2.19 28.11
C ALA A 143 -13.38 3.30 28.89
N SER A 144 -12.95 2.99 30.11
CA SER A 144 -11.96 3.79 30.85
C SER A 144 -10.56 3.40 30.37
N VAL A 145 -9.85 4.35 29.76
CA VAL A 145 -8.57 4.07 29.08
C VAL A 145 -7.39 4.59 29.90
N THR A 146 -6.34 3.77 30.00
CA THR A 146 -5.01 4.17 30.47
C THR A 146 -4.00 4.05 29.33
N ILE A 147 -3.25 5.11 29.06
CA ILE A 147 -2.23 5.14 28.01
C ILE A 147 -0.86 4.95 28.65
N ALA A 148 -0.14 3.91 28.22
CA ALA A 148 1.19 3.59 28.72
C ALA A 148 2.23 3.80 27.63
N ASN A 149 3.33 4.49 27.91
CA ASN A 149 4.39 4.69 26.91
C ASN A 149 5.77 4.78 27.54
N ARG A 150 6.80 4.38 26.78
CA ARG A 150 8.21 4.45 27.22
C ARG A 150 8.59 5.88 27.59
N THR A 151 8.18 6.83 26.76
CA THR A 151 8.40 8.25 27.01
C THR A 151 7.14 8.80 27.67
N ARG A 152 7.17 8.93 29.00
CA ARG A 152 6.02 9.24 29.85
C ARG A 152 5.23 10.48 29.42
N HIS A 153 5.92 11.59 29.17
CA HIS A 153 5.27 12.85 28.75
C HIS A 153 4.41 12.70 27.47
N LYS A 154 4.73 11.76 26.58
CA LYS A 154 3.92 11.50 25.38
C LYS A 154 2.60 10.80 25.72
N ALA A 155 2.61 9.87 26.68
CA ALA A 155 1.39 9.25 27.18
C ALA A 155 0.51 10.28 27.92
N GLU A 156 1.11 11.11 28.77
CA GLU A 156 0.41 12.16 29.50
C GLU A 156 -0.25 13.18 28.55
N LYS A 157 0.47 13.61 27.51
CA LYS A 157 -0.07 14.51 26.48
C LYS A 157 -1.30 13.89 25.80
N LEU A 158 -1.17 12.67 25.28
CA LEU A 158 -2.26 11.98 24.60
C LEU A 158 -3.45 11.69 25.53
N ALA A 159 -3.17 11.38 26.79
CA ALA A 159 -4.20 11.11 27.79
C ALA A 159 -5.00 12.37 28.13
N ARG A 160 -4.34 13.54 28.27
CA ARG A 160 -5.02 14.83 28.45
C ARG A 160 -5.93 15.16 27.26
N GLU A 161 -5.44 14.96 26.03
CA GLU A 161 -6.21 15.22 24.81
C GLU A 161 -7.51 14.42 24.73
N PHE A 162 -7.57 13.22 25.34
CA PHE A 162 -8.72 12.33 25.29
C PHE A 162 -9.44 12.11 26.63
N GLY A 163 -9.07 12.82 27.69
CA GLY A 163 -9.64 12.62 29.04
C GLY A 163 -9.39 11.20 29.58
N CYS A 164 -8.21 10.65 29.34
CA CYS A 164 -7.78 9.31 29.76
C CYS A 164 -6.77 9.40 30.91
N ALA A 165 -6.49 8.26 31.55
CA ALA A 165 -5.36 8.14 32.47
C ALA A 165 -4.06 7.85 31.69
N SER A 166 -2.89 8.04 32.32
CA SER A 166 -1.59 7.68 31.72
C SER A 166 -0.64 7.07 32.76
N CYS A 167 0.34 6.30 32.29
CA CYS A 167 1.42 5.77 33.10
C CYS A 167 2.71 5.52 32.28
N GLY A 168 3.81 5.26 32.98
CA GLY A 168 5.05 4.74 32.39
C GLY A 168 5.00 3.24 32.07
N LEU A 169 6.08 2.71 31.48
CA LEU A 169 6.25 1.26 31.25
C LEU A 169 7.00 0.55 32.39
N GLU A 170 7.25 1.24 33.50
CA GLU A 170 7.86 0.61 34.67
C GLU A 170 6.96 -0.49 35.23
N LYS A 171 7.57 -1.58 35.72
CA LYS A 171 6.86 -2.81 36.12
C LYS A 171 5.72 -2.53 37.09
N LYS A 172 5.95 -1.69 38.11
CA LYS A 172 4.96 -1.35 39.14
C LYS A 172 3.77 -0.60 38.55
N GLU A 173 4.03 0.45 37.77
CA GLU A 173 3.00 1.28 37.14
C GLU A 173 2.17 0.49 36.12
N LEU A 174 2.83 -0.25 35.22
CA LEU A 174 2.15 -1.01 34.18
C LEU A 174 1.35 -2.18 34.78
N SER A 175 1.86 -2.85 35.81
CA SER A 175 1.12 -3.89 36.53
C SER A 175 -0.13 -3.33 37.23
N ALA A 176 -0.04 -2.13 37.82
CA ALA A 176 -1.19 -1.47 38.43
C ALA A 176 -2.24 -1.05 37.38
N ALA A 177 -1.82 -0.58 36.20
CA ALA A 177 -2.74 -0.25 35.12
C ALA A 177 -3.46 -1.50 34.58
N LEU A 178 -2.74 -2.64 34.49
CA LEU A 178 -3.25 -3.90 33.97
C LEU A 178 -4.03 -4.74 35.00
N SER A 179 -3.92 -4.43 36.30
CA SER A 179 -4.47 -5.26 37.39
C SER A 179 -5.95 -5.56 37.21
N ASP A 180 -6.73 -4.60 36.69
CA ASP A 180 -8.17 -4.71 36.42
C ASP A 180 -8.55 -4.43 34.97
N ALA A 181 -7.56 -4.35 34.06
CA ALA A 181 -7.81 -4.17 32.64
C ALA A 181 -8.45 -5.43 32.02
N GLY A 182 -9.57 -5.24 31.32
CA GLY A 182 -10.20 -6.30 30.51
C GLY A 182 -9.68 -6.33 29.08
N ILE A 183 -9.05 -5.24 28.63
CA ILE A 183 -8.56 -5.05 27.26
C ILE A 183 -7.14 -4.48 27.30
N LEU A 184 -6.24 -5.02 26.50
CA LEU A 184 -4.92 -4.44 26.22
C LEU A 184 -4.73 -4.31 24.71
N VAL A 185 -4.45 -3.09 24.26
CA VAL A 185 -4.06 -2.82 22.87
C VAL A 185 -2.58 -2.44 22.83
N SER A 186 -1.78 -3.20 22.11
CA SER A 186 -0.37 -2.89 21.87
C SER A 186 -0.20 -2.26 20.49
N THR A 187 0.40 -1.08 20.41
CA THR A 187 0.63 -0.37 19.14
C THR A 187 2.11 -0.11 18.88
N VAL A 188 3.00 -0.89 19.50
CA VAL A 188 4.44 -0.73 19.38
C VAL A 188 5.03 -1.77 18.42
N SER A 189 6.00 -1.36 17.62
CA SER A 189 6.70 -2.20 16.65
C SER A 189 7.92 -2.93 17.24
N THR A 190 7.97 -3.12 18.56
CA THR A 190 9.14 -3.70 19.24
C THR A 190 8.97 -5.19 19.51
N HIS A 191 10.03 -5.95 19.32
CA HIS A 191 10.11 -7.35 19.75
C HIS A 191 10.42 -7.51 21.24
N LYS A 192 10.70 -6.43 21.96
CA LYS A 192 10.96 -6.46 23.41
C LYS A 192 9.71 -6.92 24.14
N ARG A 193 9.89 -7.78 25.16
CA ARG A 193 8.82 -8.23 26.04
C ARG A 193 8.48 -7.13 27.05
N LEU A 194 7.59 -6.22 26.66
CA LEU A 194 7.14 -5.10 27.52
C LEU A 194 6.14 -5.54 28.59
N VAL A 195 5.32 -6.54 28.30
CA VAL A 195 4.29 -7.07 29.21
C VAL A 195 4.66 -8.51 29.55
N PRO A 196 5.23 -8.77 30.74
CA PRO A 196 5.47 -10.12 31.22
C PRO A 196 4.16 -10.89 31.37
N ALA A 197 4.22 -12.22 31.18
CA ALA A 197 3.06 -13.10 31.34
C ALA A 197 2.38 -13.00 32.72
N SER A 198 3.11 -12.58 33.77
CA SER A 198 2.55 -12.38 35.11
C SER A 198 1.55 -11.21 35.20
N MET A 199 1.55 -10.28 34.24
CA MET A 199 0.59 -9.17 34.17
C MET A 199 -0.67 -9.51 33.36
N LEU A 200 -0.73 -10.70 32.77
CA LEU A 200 -1.84 -11.14 31.92
C LEU A 200 -2.78 -12.07 32.69
N ARG A 201 -4.09 -11.95 32.42
CA ARG A 201 -5.14 -12.70 33.09
C ARG A 201 -6.01 -13.45 32.09
N LYS A 202 -6.48 -14.64 32.46
CA LYS A 202 -7.42 -15.44 31.65
C LYS A 202 -8.65 -14.60 31.29
N GLY A 203 -9.09 -14.67 30.03
CA GLY A 203 -10.25 -13.93 29.53
C GLY A 203 -10.00 -12.46 29.16
N MET A 204 -8.82 -11.92 29.43
CA MET A 204 -8.42 -10.59 28.96
C MET A 204 -8.30 -10.57 27.43
N ALA A 205 -8.80 -9.51 26.78
CA ALA A 205 -8.67 -9.33 25.33
C ALA A 205 -7.37 -8.60 24.99
N ILE A 206 -6.60 -9.14 24.05
CA ILE A 206 -5.36 -8.55 23.55
C ILE A 206 -5.55 -8.20 22.08
N LEU A 207 -5.29 -6.96 21.69
CA LEU A 207 -5.16 -6.56 20.29
C LEU A 207 -3.73 -6.09 20.04
N ASP A 208 -2.96 -6.81 19.25
CA ASP A 208 -1.57 -6.47 18.92
C ASP A 208 -1.47 -5.96 17.47
N ALA A 209 -1.08 -4.69 17.30
CA ALA A 209 -0.92 -4.08 15.98
C ALA A 209 0.37 -4.48 15.27
N HIS A 210 1.26 -5.23 15.94
CA HIS A 210 2.53 -5.62 15.36
C HIS A 210 2.34 -6.67 14.26
N TYR A 211 2.81 -6.37 13.04
CA TYR A 211 2.71 -7.26 11.86
C TYR A 211 3.49 -8.58 11.95
N ALA A 212 4.22 -8.84 13.05
CA ALA A 212 4.95 -10.08 13.21
C ALA A 212 3.97 -11.22 13.49
N ARG A 213 4.15 -12.37 12.81
CA ARG A 213 3.25 -13.53 12.94
C ARG A 213 3.12 -14.04 14.38
N LYS A 214 4.14 -13.83 15.22
CA LYS A 214 4.16 -14.27 16.61
C LYS A 214 5.01 -13.33 17.45
N THR A 215 4.38 -12.45 18.22
CA THR A 215 5.07 -11.60 19.20
C THR A 215 5.20 -12.32 20.55
N ALA A 216 6.08 -11.82 21.41
CA ALA A 216 6.17 -12.29 22.80
C ALA A 216 4.85 -12.06 23.55
N LEU A 217 4.20 -10.91 23.35
CA LEU A 217 2.90 -10.59 23.94
C LEU A 217 1.82 -11.60 23.52
N MET A 218 1.66 -11.85 22.21
CA MET A 218 0.68 -12.81 21.71
C MET A 218 0.97 -14.23 22.23
N SER A 219 2.23 -14.62 22.33
CA SER A 219 2.63 -15.94 22.83
C SER A 219 2.30 -16.11 24.32
N ASP A 220 2.62 -15.11 25.14
CA ASP A 220 2.31 -15.10 26.58
C ASP A 220 0.81 -15.08 26.83
N ALA A 221 0.08 -14.26 26.08
CA ALA A 221 -1.36 -14.11 26.18
C ALA A 221 -2.10 -15.41 25.86
N ASN A 222 -1.71 -16.11 24.78
CA ASN A 222 -2.28 -17.41 24.44
C ASN A 222 -2.07 -18.44 25.56
N ARG A 223 -0.85 -18.53 26.11
CA ARG A 223 -0.56 -19.44 27.24
C ARG A 223 -1.38 -19.11 28.49
N LYS A 224 -1.72 -17.85 28.71
CA LYS A 224 -2.53 -17.40 29.86
C LYS A 224 -4.04 -17.52 29.64
N GLY A 225 -4.48 -17.99 28.47
CA GLY A 225 -5.90 -18.10 28.13
C GLY A 225 -6.56 -16.74 27.87
N CYS A 226 -5.80 -15.76 27.40
CA CYS A 226 -6.33 -14.50 26.89
C CYS A 226 -7.00 -14.69 25.52
N LYS A 227 -7.91 -13.80 25.15
CA LYS A 227 -8.43 -13.71 23.78
C LYS A 227 -7.50 -12.85 22.93
N VAL A 228 -6.70 -13.48 22.08
CA VAL A 228 -5.67 -12.79 21.27
C VAL A 228 -6.19 -12.47 19.87
N LEU A 229 -6.18 -11.19 19.54
CA LEU A 229 -6.48 -10.63 18.23
C LEU A 229 -5.18 -10.05 17.65
N GLY A 230 -4.79 -10.53 16.47
CA GLY A 230 -3.57 -10.10 15.80
C GLY A 230 -3.76 -8.88 14.89
N PRO A 231 -2.69 -8.43 14.21
CA PRO A 231 -2.73 -7.29 13.30
C PRO A 231 -3.70 -7.49 12.14
N GLN A 232 -3.95 -8.74 11.74
CA GLN A 232 -4.87 -9.09 10.66
C GLN A 232 -6.31 -8.66 10.93
N GLU A 233 -6.77 -8.70 12.19
CA GLU A 233 -8.13 -8.31 12.54
C GLU A 233 -8.32 -6.81 12.44
N TRP A 234 -7.36 -6.03 12.97
CA TRP A 234 -7.40 -4.58 12.82
C TRP A 234 -7.30 -4.18 11.35
N LEU A 235 -6.35 -4.76 10.60
CA LEU A 235 -6.16 -4.48 9.18
C LEU A 235 -7.42 -4.76 8.36
N LEU A 236 -8.07 -5.91 8.59
CA LEU A 236 -9.32 -6.25 7.92
C LEU A 236 -10.40 -5.24 8.28
N CYS A 237 -10.64 -5.01 9.57
CA CYS A 237 -11.75 -4.18 10.04
C CYS A 237 -11.65 -2.73 9.58
N GLN A 238 -10.45 -2.12 9.61
CA GLN A 238 -10.26 -0.77 9.05
C GLN A 238 -10.47 -0.78 7.52
N GLY A 239 -10.09 -1.87 6.85
CA GLY A 239 -10.26 -2.06 5.41
C GLY A 239 -11.72 -2.22 5.01
N LEU A 240 -12.55 -2.89 5.82
CA LEU A 240 -14.00 -3.00 5.61
C LEU A 240 -14.67 -1.62 5.68
N ALA A 241 -14.28 -0.80 6.66
CA ALA A 241 -14.76 0.58 6.79
C ALA A 241 -14.33 1.45 5.61
N ALA A 242 -13.05 1.38 5.22
CA ALA A 242 -12.54 2.11 4.05
C ALA A 242 -13.19 1.65 2.74
N PHE A 243 -13.41 0.34 2.57
CA PHE A 243 -14.06 -0.22 1.38
C PHE A 243 -15.48 0.32 1.23
N LYS A 244 -16.23 0.45 2.33
CA LYS A 244 -17.57 1.05 2.31
C LYS A 244 -17.53 2.51 1.84
N LEU A 245 -16.53 3.28 2.29
CA LEU A 245 -16.34 4.67 1.85
C LEU A 245 -15.97 4.75 0.36
N PHE A 246 -15.07 3.89 -0.11
CA PHE A 246 -14.60 3.89 -1.51
C PHE A 246 -15.68 3.42 -2.50
N SER A 247 -16.38 2.34 -2.18
CA SER A 247 -17.34 1.71 -3.10
C SER A 247 -18.78 2.21 -2.95
N GLY A 248 -19.12 2.81 -1.80
CA GLY A 248 -20.52 3.06 -1.42
C GLY A 248 -21.32 1.79 -1.12
N ARG A 249 -20.68 0.61 -1.07
CA ARG A 249 -21.32 -0.69 -0.89
C ARG A 249 -20.88 -1.35 0.43
N LYS A 250 -21.70 -2.26 0.94
CA LYS A 250 -21.28 -3.11 2.08
C LYS A 250 -20.07 -3.94 1.65
N ALA A 251 -19.02 -3.94 2.46
CA ALA A 251 -17.81 -4.70 2.19
C ALA A 251 -18.10 -6.22 2.19
N PRO A 252 -17.64 -6.98 1.18
CA PRO A 252 -17.79 -8.44 1.14
C PRO A 252 -16.75 -9.09 2.07
N GLU A 253 -17.05 -9.08 3.38
CA GLU A 253 -16.10 -9.45 4.42
C GLU A 253 -15.44 -10.82 4.18
N ALA A 254 -16.20 -11.84 3.78
CA ALA A 254 -15.64 -13.18 3.52
C ALA A 254 -14.52 -13.17 2.45
N ALA A 255 -14.72 -12.43 1.35
CA ALA A 255 -13.73 -12.32 0.28
C ALA A 255 -12.48 -11.55 0.74
N MET A 256 -12.70 -10.44 1.46
CA MET A 256 -11.62 -9.61 2.00
C MET A 256 -10.81 -10.35 3.08
N ARG A 257 -11.48 -11.08 3.98
CA ARG A 257 -10.85 -11.92 5.01
C ARG A 257 -10.01 -13.02 4.39
N LYS A 258 -10.53 -13.75 3.38
CA LYS A 258 -9.75 -14.75 2.63
C LYS A 258 -8.47 -14.15 2.02
N ALA A 259 -8.53 -12.92 1.52
CA ALA A 259 -7.37 -12.23 0.98
C ALA A 259 -6.34 -11.84 2.06
N VAL A 260 -6.81 -11.39 3.23
CA VAL A 260 -5.96 -11.15 4.41
C VAL A 260 -5.26 -12.45 4.83
N ASP A 261 -6.02 -13.51 5.05
CA ASP A 261 -5.49 -14.81 5.51
C ASP A 261 -4.46 -15.36 4.53
N SER A 262 -4.75 -15.30 3.22
CA SER A 262 -3.83 -15.73 2.17
C SER A 262 -2.54 -14.91 2.17
N ALA A 263 -2.63 -13.59 2.37
CA ALA A 263 -1.47 -12.71 2.41
C ALA A 263 -0.60 -12.94 3.65
N PHE A 264 -1.20 -13.17 4.82
CA PHE A 264 -0.48 -13.49 6.06
C PHE A 264 0.11 -14.91 6.04
N ALA A 265 -0.56 -15.87 5.40
CA ALA A 265 -0.08 -17.25 5.24
C ALA A 265 1.09 -17.34 4.25
N ALA A 266 1.03 -16.58 3.14
CA ALA A 266 2.09 -16.53 2.16
C ALA A 266 3.44 -16.22 2.84
N ARG A 267 4.40 -17.15 2.74
CA ARG A 267 5.80 -16.85 3.13
C ARG A 267 6.23 -15.62 2.34
N SER A 268 6.95 -14.67 2.96
CA SER A 268 7.56 -13.54 2.22
C SER A 268 8.13 -14.12 0.93
N ARG A 269 7.60 -13.67 -0.21
CA ARG A 269 8.13 -14.11 -1.50
C ARG A 269 9.62 -13.85 -1.41
N LYS A 270 10.45 -14.90 -1.51
CA LYS A 270 11.85 -14.71 -1.91
C LYS A 270 11.77 -14.17 -3.33
N LEU A 271 11.47 -12.88 -3.47
CA LEU A 271 11.58 -12.15 -4.71
C LEU A 271 12.99 -12.47 -5.20
N GLY A 272 13.09 -13.09 -6.37
CA GLY A 272 14.32 -13.62 -6.95
C GLY A 272 15.31 -12.52 -7.36
N GLY A 273 15.43 -11.47 -6.56
CA GLY A 273 16.31 -10.33 -6.75
C GLY A 273 15.96 -9.42 -7.93
N SER A 274 14.94 -9.75 -8.74
CA SER A 274 14.68 -9.03 -9.99
C SER A 274 13.53 -8.02 -9.87
N ILE A 275 13.65 -6.93 -10.63
CA ILE A 275 12.69 -5.82 -10.69
C ILE A 275 12.23 -5.68 -12.14
N ALA A 276 10.93 -5.52 -12.38
CA ALA A 276 10.41 -5.21 -13.70
C ALA A 276 9.83 -3.80 -13.71
N LEU A 277 10.28 -2.95 -14.64
CA LEU A 277 9.77 -1.61 -14.84
C LEU A 277 8.75 -1.62 -15.99
N VAL A 278 7.51 -1.27 -15.67
CA VAL A 278 6.41 -1.10 -16.63
C VAL A 278 5.94 0.36 -16.63
N GLY A 279 5.23 0.76 -17.69
CA GLY A 279 4.68 2.11 -17.81
C GLY A 279 4.72 2.61 -19.24
N MET A 280 4.08 3.76 -19.46
CA MET A 280 3.97 4.36 -20.79
C MET A 280 5.33 4.68 -21.41
N MET A 281 5.36 4.77 -22.72
CA MET A 281 6.54 5.23 -23.44
C MET A 281 6.96 6.63 -22.96
N GLY A 282 8.25 6.89 -22.79
CA GLY A 282 8.74 8.17 -22.23
C GLY A 282 8.64 8.26 -20.70
N SER A 283 8.14 7.24 -19.98
CA SER A 283 8.09 7.26 -18.51
C SER A 283 9.47 7.15 -17.82
N GLY A 284 10.54 6.83 -18.56
CA GLY A 284 11.91 6.76 -18.03
C GLY A 284 12.42 5.35 -17.69
N LYS A 285 11.69 4.28 -18.05
CA LYS A 285 12.03 2.89 -17.70
C LYS A 285 13.48 2.50 -17.98
N SER A 286 13.98 2.69 -19.19
CA SER A 286 15.34 2.29 -19.56
C SER A 286 16.41 3.03 -18.75
N THR A 287 16.25 4.34 -18.59
CA THR A 287 17.18 5.15 -17.78
C THR A 287 17.14 4.79 -16.30
N THR A 288 15.94 4.62 -15.72
CA THR A 288 15.78 4.16 -14.33
C THR A 288 16.32 2.74 -14.15
N ALA A 289 16.17 1.84 -15.13
CA ALA A 289 16.74 0.50 -15.07
C ALA A 289 18.27 0.54 -14.99
N GLY A 290 18.91 1.43 -15.76
CA GLY A 290 20.35 1.68 -15.69
C GLY A 290 20.80 2.18 -14.32
N GLU A 291 20.09 3.13 -13.73
CA GLU A 291 20.40 3.64 -12.38
C GLU A 291 20.22 2.56 -11.30
N ILE A 292 19.13 1.79 -11.34
CA ILE A 292 18.94 0.67 -10.40
C ILE A 292 20.07 -0.34 -10.54
N ALA A 293 20.45 -0.71 -11.78
CA ALA A 293 21.57 -1.60 -12.03
C ALA A 293 22.89 -1.07 -11.45
N ARG A 294 23.18 0.22 -11.65
CA ARG A 294 24.37 0.89 -11.11
C ARG A 294 24.43 0.84 -9.58
N ILE A 295 23.33 1.13 -8.88
CA ILE A 295 23.34 1.20 -7.39
C ILE A 295 23.21 -0.17 -6.71
N SER A 296 22.62 -1.17 -7.38
CA SER A 296 22.33 -2.49 -6.78
C SER A 296 23.25 -3.62 -7.25
N GLY A 297 24.06 -3.38 -8.28
CA GLY A 297 24.86 -4.40 -8.97
C GLY A 297 24.01 -5.41 -9.75
N MET A 298 22.73 -5.13 -9.99
CA MET A 298 21.87 -5.95 -10.86
C MET A 298 22.20 -5.74 -12.33
N ARG A 299 21.90 -6.73 -13.17
CA ARG A 299 22.01 -6.58 -14.64
C ARG A 299 20.78 -5.85 -15.18
N ALA A 300 20.98 -4.75 -15.92
CA ALA A 300 19.90 -4.12 -16.68
C ALA A 300 19.59 -4.92 -17.96
N VAL A 301 18.30 -5.12 -18.24
CA VAL A 301 17.80 -5.86 -19.41
C VAL A 301 16.67 -5.06 -20.06
N GLU A 302 16.78 -4.77 -21.35
CA GLU A 302 15.73 -4.10 -22.11
C GLU A 302 15.09 -5.09 -23.08
N THR A 303 13.82 -5.40 -22.86
CA THR A 303 13.06 -6.38 -23.67
C THR A 303 12.92 -5.93 -25.12
N ASP A 304 12.64 -4.64 -25.36
CA ASP A 304 12.60 -4.05 -26.71
C ASP A 304 13.94 -4.24 -27.44
N ALA A 305 15.08 -3.97 -26.77
CA ALA A 305 16.40 -4.15 -27.35
C ALA A 305 16.78 -5.63 -27.56
N MET A 306 16.24 -6.56 -26.75
CA MET A 306 16.39 -8.00 -27.00
C MET A 306 15.70 -8.42 -28.29
N VAL A 307 14.49 -7.91 -28.53
CA VAL A 307 13.74 -8.17 -29.77
C VAL A 307 14.52 -7.62 -30.97
N GLU A 308 14.97 -6.37 -30.93
CA GLU A 308 15.70 -5.75 -32.04
C GLU A 308 17.01 -6.49 -32.36
N ARG A 309 17.81 -6.84 -31.35
CA ARG A 309 19.05 -7.62 -31.54
C ARG A 309 18.78 -9.00 -32.15
N LYS A 310 17.74 -9.71 -31.70
CA LYS A 310 17.39 -11.03 -32.21
C LYS A 310 16.86 -11.01 -33.64
N GLN A 311 16.16 -9.95 -34.02
CA GLN A 311 15.58 -9.81 -35.36
C GLN A 311 16.51 -9.11 -36.34
N GLY A 312 17.55 -8.42 -35.87
CA GLY A 312 18.41 -7.56 -36.71
C GLY A 312 17.65 -6.40 -37.33
N MET A 313 16.52 -5.99 -36.75
CA MET A 313 15.63 -4.94 -37.25
C MET A 313 15.09 -4.10 -36.09
N SER A 314 14.82 -2.82 -36.35
CA SER A 314 14.13 -1.97 -35.38
C SER A 314 12.68 -2.40 -35.15
N ILE A 315 12.11 -2.10 -34.00
CA ILE A 315 10.68 -2.39 -33.73
C ILE A 315 9.79 -1.73 -34.80
N GLY A 316 10.12 -0.51 -35.22
CA GLY A 316 9.38 0.18 -36.29
C GLY A 316 9.39 -0.57 -37.62
N GLU A 317 10.49 -1.25 -37.98
CA GLU A 317 10.56 -2.11 -39.16
C GLU A 317 9.77 -3.41 -38.98
N ILE A 318 9.84 -4.03 -37.79
CA ILE A 318 9.07 -5.25 -37.48
C ILE A 318 7.57 -4.99 -37.66
N PHE A 319 7.06 -3.87 -37.13
CA PHE A 319 5.66 -3.49 -37.30
C PHE A 319 5.29 -3.27 -38.77
N ARG A 320 6.16 -2.63 -39.57
CA ARG A 320 5.91 -2.37 -40.99
C ARG A 320 5.94 -3.65 -41.85
N LYS A 321 6.91 -4.54 -41.61
CA LYS A 321 7.14 -5.75 -42.43
C LYS A 321 6.28 -6.94 -42.02
N HIS A 322 6.06 -7.13 -40.71
CA HIS A 322 5.46 -8.35 -40.15
C HIS A 322 4.20 -8.11 -39.32
N GLY A 323 3.88 -6.84 -39.02
CA GLY A 323 2.67 -6.46 -38.27
C GLY A 323 2.78 -6.64 -36.75
N GLU A 324 1.76 -6.15 -36.05
CA GLU A 324 1.74 -6.13 -34.58
C GLU A 324 1.68 -7.53 -33.95
N ALA A 325 0.92 -8.46 -34.53
CA ALA A 325 0.76 -9.81 -33.98
C ALA A 325 2.12 -10.56 -33.90
N TYR A 326 2.95 -10.40 -34.93
CA TYR A 326 4.30 -10.95 -34.94
C TYR A 326 5.18 -10.32 -33.86
N PHE A 327 5.17 -8.98 -33.72
CA PHE A 327 5.89 -8.30 -32.65
C PHE A 327 5.43 -8.75 -31.26
N ARG A 328 4.13 -8.93 -31.03
CA ARG A 328 3.60 -9.38 -29.72
C ARG A 328 4.09 -10.77 -29.33
N ARG A 329 4.27 -11.67 -30.30
CA ARG A 329 4.91 -12.98 -30.06
C ARG A 329 6.37 -12.82 -29.61
N LEU A 330 7.14 -11.99 -30.32
CA LEU A 330 8.54 -11.71 -29.96
C LEU A 330 8.68 -11.00 -28.60
N GLU A 331 7.78 -10.06 -28.28
CA GLU A 331 7.72 -9.38 -26.99
C GLU A 331 7.51 -10.39 -25.85
N ARG A 332 6.64 -11.38 -26.05
CA ARG A 332 6.40 -12.46 -25.09
C ARG A 332 7.64 -13.34 -24.89
N GLU A 333 8.30 -13.75 -25.97
CA GLU A 333 9.54 -14.54 -25.90
C GLU A 333 10.66 -13.78 -25.18
N ALA A 334 10.83 -12.50 -25.48
CA ALA A 334 11.84 -11.66 -24.82
C ALA A 334 11.55 -11.47 -23.32
N ILE A 335 10.27 -11.31 -22.93
CA ILE A 335 9.89 -11.23 -21.51
C ILE A 335 10.11 -12.58 -20.81
N ALA A 336 9.77 -13.70 -21.45
CA ALA A 336 10.02 -15.03 -20.89
C ALA A 336 11.52 -15.26 -20.62
N GLU A 337 12.37 -14.92 -21.59
CA GLU A 337 13.83 -14.97 -21.43
C GLU A 337 14.31 -14.05 -20.31
N ALA A 338 13.87 -12.79 -20.29
CA ALA A 338 14.26 -11.84 -19.25
C ALA A 338 13.82 -12.31 -17.83
N CYS A 339 12.63 -12.88 -17.70
CA CYS A 339 12.13 -13.45 -16.45
C CYS A 339 12.86 -14.72 -15.99
N SER A 340 13.61 -15.38 -16.87
CA SER A 340 14.46 -16.52 -16.50
C SER A 340 15.77 -16.09 -15.83
N LEU A 341 16.19 -14.84 -16.03
CA LEU A 341 17.39 -14.26 -15.43
C LEU A 341 17.17 -13.91 -13.95
N LYS A 342 18.20 -14.14 -13.14
CA LYS A 342 18.22 -13.78 -11.72
C LYS A 342 18.92 -12.43 -11.51
N ARG A 343 18.50 -11.68 -10.50
CA ARG A 343 19.12 -10.39 -10.09
C ARG A 343 19.25 -9.39 -11.26
N CYS A 344 18.15 -9.19 -11.99
CA CYS A 344 18.10 -8.26 -13.11
C CYS A 344 17.02 -7.18 -12.94
N VAL A 345 17.20 -6.06 -13.62
CA VAL A 345 16.21 -4.99 -13.76
C VAL A 345 15.72 -4.99 -15.20
N ILE A 346 14.46 -5.37 -15.40
CA ILE A 346 13.85 -5.56 -16.72
C ILE A 346 13.08 -4.29 -17.09
N SER A 347 13.58 -3.53 -18.07
CA SER A 347 12.82 -2.48 -18.75
C SER A 347 11.89 -3.12 -19.78
N CYS A 348 10.58 -3.06 -19.51
CA CYS A 348 9.57 -3.65 -20.38
C CYS A 348 9.14 -2.67 -21.48
N GLY A 349 8.83 -3.19 -22.66
CA GLY A 349 8.11 -2.45 -23.70
C GLY A 349 6.81 -1.85 -23.18
N GLY A 350 6.38 -0.70 -23.72
CA GLY A 350 5.18 -0.01 -23.23
C GLY A 350 3.89 -0.82 -23.39
N GLY A 351 3.88 -1.82 -24.28
CA GLY A 351 2.76 -2.73 -24.52
C GLY A 351 2.81 -4.03 -23.71
N ALA A 352 3.85 -4.28 -22.91
CA ALA A 352 4.05 -5.54 -22.19
C ALA A 352 2.84 -5.97 -21.34
N VAL A 353 2.07 -5.02 -20.79
CA VAL A 353 0.89 -5.30 -19.96
C VAL A 353 -0.38 -5.67 -20.76
N LEU A 354 -0.35 -5.58 -22.09
CA LEU A 354 -1.48 -5.97 -22.95
C LEU A 354 -1.68 -7.48 -22.98
N ASP A 355 -0.60 -8.24 -22.75
CA ASP A 355 -0.61 -9.70 -22.73
C ASP A 355 -0.65 -10.22 -21.29
N ARG A 356 -1.69 -10.99 -20.96
CA ARG A 356 -1.85 -11.58 -19.62
C ARG A 356 -0.74 -12.58 -19.29
N GLN A 357 -0.17 -13.26 -20.27
CA GLN A 357 0.94 -14.19 -20.04
C GLN A 357 2.20 -13.43 -19.62
N ASN A 358 2.47 -12.29 -20.25
CA ASN A 358 3.57 -11.41 -19.85
C ASN A 358 3.40 -10.94 -18.41
N VAL A 359 2.21 -10.45 -18.06
CA VAL A 359 1.91 -10.02 -16.68
C VAL A 359 2.09 -11.17 -15.68
N ALA A 360 1.62 -12.37 -16.01
CA ALA A 360 1.78 -13.54 -15.14
C ALA A 360 3.25 -13.91 -14.91
N MET A 361 4.08 -13.89 -15.96
CA MET A 361 5.53 -14.14 -15.86
C MET A 361 6.22 -13.08 -15.00
N LEU A 362 5.97 -11.80 -15.27
CA LEU A 362 6.54 -10.68 -14.52
C LEU A 362 6.17 -10.74 -13.03
N ARG A 363 4.89 -10.94 -12.70
CA ARG A 363 4.40 -11.02 -11.31
C ARG A 363 4.85 -12.27 -10.57
N ARG A 364 5.28 -13.31 -11.28
CA ARG A 364 5.85 -14.54 -10.70
C ARG A 364 7.33 -14.36 -10.36
N SER A 365 8.09 -13.67 -11.21
CA SER A 365 9.55 -13.60 -11.09
C SER A 365 10.10 -12.28 -10.51
N CYS A 366 9.33 -11.20 -10.54
CA CYS A 366 9.82 -9.85 -10.23
C CYS A 366 8.93 -9.10 -9.22
N VAL A 367 9.48 -8.05 -8.62
CA VAL A 367 8.66 -6.91 -8.16
C VAL A 367 8.34 -6.07 -9.39
N VAL A 368 7.06 -5.86 -9.68
CA VAL A 368 6.64 -5.05 -10.84
C VAL A 368 6.42 -3.60 -10.41
N ALA A 369 7.31 -2.70 -10.80
CA ALA A 369 7.21 -1.26 -10.55
C ALA A 369 6.66 -0.54 -11.79
N TRP A 370 5.53 0.14 -11.61
CA TRP A 370 4.94 1.03 -12.60
C TRP A 370 5.50 2.44 -12.45
N LEU A 371 6.31 2.86 -13.42
CA LEU A 371 6.75 4.24 -13.55
C LEU A 371 5.63 5.06 -14.21
N TRP A 372 4.96 5.87 -13.40
CA TRP A 372 3.87 6.72 -13.86
C TRP A 372 4.37 8.12 -14.21
N ALA A 373 3.94 8.62 -15.36
CA ALA A 373 4.12 10.00 -15.80
C ALA A 373 2.89 10.40 -16.59
N THR A 374 2.55 11.69 -16.58
CA THR A 374 1.44 12.20 -17.40
C THR A 374 1.72 11.97 -18.90
N PRO A 375 0.69 11.89 -19.75
CA PRO A 375 0.86 11.85 -21.20
C PRO A 375 1.73 13.00 -21.74
N GLU A 376 1.58 14.19 -21.17
CA GLU A 376 2.33 15.41 -21.50
C GLU A 376 3.82 15.25 -21.18
N GLU A 377 4.16 14.80 -19.96
CA GLU A 377 5.54 14.54 -19.55
C GLU A 377 6.17 13.42 -20.37
N SER A 378 5.41 12.35 -20.61
CA SER A 378 5.83 11.22 -21.42
C SER A 378 6.22 11.66 -22.84
N LEU A 379 5.39 12.51 -23.47
CA LEU A 379 5.65 13.03 -24.81
C LEU A 379 6.82 13.98 -24.88
N ARG A 380 7.04 14.84 -23.87
CA ARG A 380 8.23 15.73 -23.82
C ARG A 380 9.55 14.96 -23.85
N ARG A 381 9.57 13.73 -23.33
CA ARG A 381 10.75 12.86 -23.30
C ARG A 381 10.94 12.03 -24.57
N ILE A 382 9.93 11.96 -25.44
CA ILE A 382 10.01 11.24 -26.71
C ILE A 382 10.47 12.24 -27.77
N ARG A 383 11.73 12.12 -28.21
CA ARG A 383 12.25 12.91 -29.34
C ARG A 383 11.35 12.68 -30.57
N GLY A 384 11.02 13.74 -31.30
CA GLY A 384 10.19 13.69 -32.50
C GLY A 384 10.92 13.14 -33.73
N ASP A 385 11.81 12.17 -33.56
CA ASP A 385 12.77 11.72 -34.57
C ASP A 385 12.26 10.57 -35.46
N GLY A 386 10.97 10.20 -35.36
CA GLY A 386 10.35 9.20 -36.25
C GLY A 386 10.62 7.74 -35.89
N THR A 387 11.42 7.45 -34.85
CA THR A 387 11.75 6.06 -34.42
C THR A 387 10.55 5.29 -33.84
N ARG A 388 9.43 5.97 -33.56
CA ARG A 388 8.27 5.40 -32.84
C ARG A 388 6.96 5.65 -33.60
N PRO A 389 6.53 4.74 -34.48
CA PRO A 389 5.42 4.93 -35.42
C PRO A 389 4.09 5.32 -34.78
N LEU A 390 3.81 4.80 -33.57
CA LEU A 390 2.58 5.07 -32.81
C LEU A 390 2.32 6.55 -32.50
N TYR A 391 3.32 7.44 -32.61
CA TYR A 391 3.16 8.85 -32.30
C TYR A 391 3.56 9.77 -33.46
N ASN A 392 3.73 9.26 -34.67
CA ASN A 392 3.98 10.12 -35.83
C ASN A 392 2.66 10.59 -36.48
N VAL A 393 1.78 11.22 -35.68
CA VAL A 393 0.44 11.66 -36.10
C VAL A 393 0.19 13.10 -35.65
N LYS A 394 -0.62 13.89 -36.38
CA LYS A 394 -0.90 15.31 -36.04
C LYS A 394 -1.40 15.52 -34.60
N ASN A 395 -2.10 14.54 -34.01
CA ASN A 395 -2.71 14.61 -32.67
C ASN A 395 -2.04 13.70 -31.62
N ARG A 396 -0.70 13.74 -31.51
CA ARG A 396 0.11 12.87 -30.62
C ARG A 396 -0.38 12.86 -29.17
N LEU A 397 -0.73 14.02 -28.62
CA LEU A 397 -1.19 14.15 -27.23
C LEU A 397 -2.54 13.47 -26.99
N GLN A 398 -3.49 13.65 -27.91
CA GLN A 398 -4.79 13.00 -27.82
C GLN A 398 -4.66 11.48 -27.92
N LEU A 399 -3.77 10.99 -28.79
CA LEU A 399 -3.45 9.57 -28.88
C LEU A 399 -2.76 9.06 -27.60
N ALA A 400 -1.80 9.79 -27.04
CA ALA A 400 -1.14 9.42 -25.78
C ALA A 400 -2.15 9.29 -24.63
N ARG A 401 -3.07 10.26 -24.52
CA ARG A 401 -4.16 10.23 -23.53
C ARG A 401 -5.09 9.03 -23.75
N ARG A 402 -5.45 8.73 -25.00
CA ARG A 402 -6.29 7.56 -25.34
C ARG A 402 -5.61 6.24 -24.97
N VAL A 403 -4.34 6.08 -25.33
CA VAL A 403 -3.55 4.88 -25.00
C VAL A 403 -3.37 4.75 -23.49
N MET A 404 -3.04 5.83 -22.78
CA MET A 404 -2.93 5.81 -21.32
C MET A 404 -4.26 5.38 -20.67
N ARG A 405 -5.39 5.96 -21.09
CA ARG A 405 -6.72 5.60 -20.55
C ARG A 405 -7.03 4.12 -20.76
N ALA A 406 -6.75 3.58 -21.96
CA ALA A 406 -6.98 2.17 -22.27
C ALA A 406 -6.05 1.23 -21.46
N ARG A 407 -4.82 1.66 -21.16
CA ARG A 407 -3.81 0.86 -20.44
C ARG A 407 -3.81 1.05 -18.93
N LEU A 408 -4.47 2.09 -18.41
CA LEU A 408 -4.51 2.40 -16.98
C LEU A 408 -4.96 1.19 -16.13
N PRO A 409 -6.04 0.47 -16.47
CA PRO A 409 -6.44 -0.73 -15.71
C PRO A 409 -5.38 -1.83 -15.75
N LEU A 410 -4.71 -1.99 -16.90
CA LEU A 410 -3.71 -3.04 -17.12
C LEU A 410 -2.44 -2.78 -16.32
N TYR A 411 -1.94 -1.53 -16.29
CA TYR A 411 -0.81 -1.17 -15.43
C TYR A 411 -1.16 -1.34 -13.95
N ALA A 412 -2.34 -0.88 -13.54
CA ALA A 412 -2.79 -0.99 -12.15
C ALA A 412 -2.86 -2.45 -11.68
N GLN A 413 -3.38 -3.37 -12.52
CA GLN A 413 -3.47 -4.79 -12.20
C GLN A 413 -2.14 -5.53 -12.29
N ALA A 414 -1.21 -5.08 -13.14
CA ALA A 414 0.09 -5.72 -13.31
C ALA A 414 1.07 -5.38 -12.17
N SER A 415 1.03 -4.15 -11.67
CA SER A 415 2.04 -3.59 -10.78
C SER A 415 1.89 -4.00 -9.31
N ASP A 416 3.02 -4.12 -8.62
CA ASP A 416 3.09 -4.23 -7.16
C ASP A 416 3.34 -2.86 -6.50
N LEU A 417 4.04 -1.96 -7.21
CA LEU A 417 4.40 -0.62 -6.77
C LEU A 417 4.17 0.38 -7.89
N THR A 418 3.57 1.53 -7.59
CA THR A 418 3.48 2.68 -8.50
C THR A 418 4.36 3.81 -7.99
N VAL A 419 5.15 4.39 -8.88
CA VAL A 419 6.12 5.45 -8.56
C VAL A 419 5.92 6.63 -9.51
N GLN A 420 5.83 7.83 -8.95
CA GLN A 420 5.88 9.09 -9.68
C GLN A 420 7.23 9.23 -10.39
N ALA A 421 7.23 9.22 -11.73
CA ALA A 421 8.43 9.41 -12.54
C ALA A 421 8.47 10.78 -13.25
N GLY A 422 7.33 11.45 -13.37
CA GLY A 422 7.24 12.83 -13.89
C GLY A 422 7.98 13.82 -12.99
N GLY A 423 8.79 14.71 -13.58
CA GLY A 423 9.51 15.77 -12.86
C GLY A 423 10.68 15.33 -11.96
N ARG A 424 10.99 14.04 -11.85
CA ARG A 424 12.05 13.50 -10.98
C ARG A 424 13.26 12.99 -11.76
N LYS A 425 14.43 13.01 -11.12
CA LYS A 425 15.65 12.45 -11.72
C LYS A 425 15.59 10.91 -11.72
N PRO A 426 16.09 10.22 -12.75
CA PRO A 426 16.12 8.76 -12.77
C PRO A 426 16.81 8.12 -11.56
N SER A 427 17.85 8.76 -11.02
CA SER A 427 18.56 8.31 -9.81
C SER A 427 17.68 8.33 -8.56
N GLU A 428 16.91 9.40 -8.35
CA GLU A 428 15.97 9.54 -7.22
C GLU A 428 14.83 8.50 -7.29
N ILE A 429 14.38 8.19 -8.52
CA ILE A 429 13.36 7.15 -8.76
C ILE A 429 13.95 5.77 -8.43
N ALA A 430 15.19 5.50 -8.88
CA ALA A 430 15.88 4.25 -8.63
C ALA A 430 16.11 4.02 -7.13
N GLU A 431 16.64 5.02 -6.41
CA GLU A 431 16.82 5.00 -4.96
C GLU A 431 15.48 4.74 -4.24
N GLY A 432 14.42 5.47 -4.60
CA GLY A 432 13.10 5.28 -3.99
C GLY A 432 12.53 3.86 -4.20
N ILE A 433 12.72 3.26 -5.38
CA ILE A 433 12.32 1.86 -5.63
C ILE A 433 13.14 0.89 -4.78
N MET A 434 14.45 1.13 -4.65
CA MET A 434 15.33 0.27 -3.85
C MET A 434 15.03 0.37 -2.35
N ASP A 435 14.68 1.56 -1.86
CA ASP A 435 14.23 1.79 -0.48
C ASP A 435 12.94 1.02 -0.18
N GLU A 436 11.97 1.05 -1.09
CA GLU A 436 10.73 0.28 -0.96
C GLU A 436 11.00 -1.23 -0.89
N ILE A 437 11.93 -1.72 -1.71
CA ILE A 437 12.28 -3.15 -1.79
C ILE A 437 13.08 -3.60 -0.56
N SER A 438 13.95 -2.75 -0.01
CA SER A 438 14.73 -3.07 1.18
C SER A 438 13.86 -3.18 2.44
N HIS A 439 12.80 -2.36 2.53
CA HIS A 439 11.85 -2.38 3.64
C HIS A 439 10.65 -3.31 3.42
N GLY A 440 10.41 -3.77 2.19
CA GLY A 440 9.28 -4.62 1.82
C GLY A 440 9.48 -6.12 2.02
N ARG A 441 10.57 -6.56 2.68
CA ARG A 441 10.96 -7.97 2.83
C ARG A 441 10.62 -8.57 4.19
#